data_AF-M1AMV8-F1
#
_entry.id   AF-M1AMV8-F1
#
_cell.length_a   1.000
_cell.length_b   1.000
_cell.length_c   1.000
_cell.angle_alpha   90.00
_cell.angle_beta   90.00
_cell.angle_gamma   90.00
#
_symmetry.space_group_name_H-M   'P 1'
#
loop_
_entity.id
_entity.type
_entity.pdbx_description
1 polymer ?
#
loop_
_entity_poly.entity_id
_entity_poly.type
_entity_poly.pdbx_seq_one_letter_code
_entity_poly.pdbx_strand_id
1 'polypeptide(L)'
;MGLAFNHAVLDGTSTWHFMTSWAQLCSGATSISVPPFLERTKARDTRVKLNLSKPSDAPEHAKSETKGDVSANVDPPLRDRVFKFSESAIDQIKSKVNANPPEGSNTPSFSTFQSLSAHVWLAVTRARQLKPEEYTVYTVFADCRKRVDPPMPESYFGNLIQAIFTVTAAGLLLSNPIEFAAGMIQQAIVNHDAKAIDERNKEWESSPKIFEYKDAGVNCVAVGSSPRFKVYDVDFGWGKPEIVRSGLNNRFDGMVYLYPEKNGGRGIDVEISLEANAMERLEKDKEFLMEA
;
A
#
# COMPACT_ATOMS: atom_id res chain seq x y z
N MET A 1 -11.29 -8.44 -17.20
CA MET A 1 -11.23 -9.58 -16.26
C MET A 1 -11.28 -9.05 -14.85
N GLY A 2 -12.12 -9.62 -13.98
CA GLY A 2 -12.20 -9.25 -12.57
C GLY A 2 -11.81 -10.45 -11.69
N LEU A 3 -11.10 -10.21 -10.60
CA LEU A 3 -10.55 -11.24 -9.73
C LEU A 3 -10.72 -10.85 -8.26
N ALA A 4 -10.99 -11.83 -7.42
CA ALA A 4 -11.04 -11.68 -5.98
C ALA A 4 -10.18 -12.77 -5.34
N PHE A 5 -9.30 -12.36 -4.43
CA PHE A 5 -8.42 -13.26 -3.71
C PHE A 5 -8.66 -13.14 -2.22
N ASN A 6 -8.58 -14.26 -1.50
CA ASN A 6 -8.52 -14.24 -0.06
C ASN A 6 -7.10 -13.85 0.37
N HIS A 7 -6.95 -12.65 0.93
CA HIS A 7 -5.66 -12.10 1.33
C HIS A 7 -5.01 -12.89 2.48
N ALA A 8 -5.71 -13.77 3.19
CA ALA A 8 -5.09 -14.70 4.15
C ALA A 8 -4.21 -15.76 3.45
N VAL A 9 -4.48 -16.05 2.18
CA VAL A 9 -3.76 -17.09 1.42
C VAL A 9 -2.49 -16.56 0.79
N LEU A 10 -2.51 -15.33 0.28
CA LEU A 10 -1.49 -14.77 -0.60
C LEU A 10 -1.41 -13.23 -0.47
N ASP A 11 -0.19 -12.69 -0.59
CA ASP A 11 0.09 -11.26 -0.69
C ASP A 11 0.19 -10.81 -2.16
N GLY A 12 0.40 -9.51 -2.40
CA GLY A 12 0.54 -8.95 -3.75
C GLY A 12 1.62 -9.63 -4.60
N THR A 13 2.77 -9.97 -4.02
CA THR A 13 3.85 -10.70 -4.72
C THR A 13 3.35 -12.06 -5.21
N SER A 14 2.68 -12.81 -4.34
CA SER A 14 2.11 -14.12 -4.66
C SER A 14 0.93 -14.03 -5.64
N THR A 15 0.10 -12.98 -5.54
CA THR A 15 -0.95 -12.69 -6.52
C THR A 15 -0.37 -12.59 -7.92
N TRP A 16 0.64 -11.74 -8.11
CA TRP A 16 1.20 -11.50 -9.44
C TRP A 16 2.02 -12.69 -9.94
N HIS A 17 2.66 -13.46 -9.05
CA HIS A 17 3.23 -14.77 -9.41
C HIS A 17 2.15 -15.69 -9.99
N PHE A 18 1.03 -15.88 -9.28
CA PHE A 18 -0.08 -16.68 -9.77
C PHE A 18 -0.60 -16.19 -11.13
N MET A 19 -0.82 -14.87 -11.26
CA MET A 19 -1.33 -14.27 -12.50
C MET A 19 -0.39 -14.51 -13.68
N THR A 20 0.92 -14.31 -13.50
CA THR A 20 1.92 -14.59 -14.53
C THR A 20 1.95 -16.07 -14.90
N SER A 21 1.95 -16.97 -13.92
CA SER A 21 1.92 -18.42 -14.16
C SER A 21 0.66 -18.87 -14.91
N TRP A 22 -0.51 -18.32 -14.55
CA TRP A 22 -1.76 -18.64 -15.22
C TRP A 22 -1.77 -18.15 -16.67
N ALA A 23 -1.32 -16.91 -16.90
CA ALA A 23 -1.20 -16.33 -18.23
C ALA A 23 -0.25 -17.13 -19.15
N GLN A 24 0.88 -17.62 -18.63
CA GLN A 24 1.80 -18.48 -19.38
C GLN A 24 1.12 -19.75 -19.89
N LEU A 25 0.38 -20.44 -19.02
CA LEU A 25 -0.32 -21.67 -19.39
C LEU A 25 -1.43 -21.41 -20.41
N CYS A 26 -2.20 -20.32 -20.24
CA CYS A 26 -3.23 -19.91 -21.21
C CYS A 26 -2.63 -19.57 -22.58
N SER A 27 -1.43 -18.98 -22.60
CA SER A 27 -0.69 -18.65 -23.82
C SER A 27 0.03 -19.84 -24.46
N GLY A 28 -0.23 -21.07 -23.99
CA GLY A 28 0.27 -22.31 -24.59
C GLY A 28 1.60 -22.81 -24.03
N ALA A 29 2.12 -22.23 -22.94
CA ALA A 29 3.28 -22.79 -22.27
C ALA A 29 2.95 -24.17 -21.68
N THR A 30 3.87 -25.13 -21.83
CA THR A 30 3.71 -26.48 -21.27
C THR A 30 3.97 -26.53 -19.76
N SER A 31 4.62 -25.50 -19.21
CA SER A 31 4.93 -25.36 -17.79
C SER A 31 5.11 -23.89 -17.41
N ILE A 32 5.04 -23.60 -16.11
CA ILE A 32 5.27 -22.26 -15.57
C ILE A 32 6.77 -22.00 -15.42
N SER A 33 7.22 -20.77 -15.68
CA SER A 33 8.65 -20.44 -15.70
C SER A 33 9.31 -20.43 -14.33
N VAL A 34 8.53 -20.11 -13.28
CA VAL A 34 9.00 -20.06 -11.89
C VAL A 34 8.05 -20.89 -11.04
N PRO A 35 8.46 -22.08 -10.59
CA PRO A 35 7.68 -22.87 -9.64
C PRO A 35 7.53 -22.12 -8.29
N PRO A 36 6.34 -22.13 -7.67
CA PRO A 36 6.16 -21.53 -6.36
C PRO A 36 6.89 -22.33 -5.28
N PHE A 37 7.53 -21.62 -4.36
CA PHE A 37 8.08 -22.22 -3.14
C PHE A 37 6.98 -22.27 -2.08
N LEU A 38 6.56 -23.48 -1.69
CA LEU A 38 5.34 -23.74 -0.92
C LEU A 38 5.57 -24.08 0.56
N GLU A 39 6.81 -24.17 1.03
CA GLU A 39 7.11 -24.53 2.43
C GLU A 39 6.88 -23.33 3.38
N ARG A 40 5.61 -23.06 3.69
CA ARG A 40 5.20 -21.92 4.54
C ARG A 40 5.79 -21.95 5.95
N THR A 41 6.09 -23.14 6.47
CA THR A 41 6.72 -23.32 7.79
C THR A 41 8.11 -22.69 7.87
N LYS A 42 8.81 -22.50 6.73
CA LYS A 42 10.09 -21.77 6.71
C LYS A 42 9.95 -20.27 6.97
N ALA A 43 8.79 -19.69 6.67
CA ALA A 43 8.50 -18.30 7.03
C ALA A 43 8.08 -18.20 8.50
N ARG A 44 7.24 -19.14 8.96
CA ARG A 44 6.75 -19.19 10.34
C ARG A 44 6.13 -20.56 10.64
N ASP A 45 6.57 -21.20 11.71
CA ASP A 45 6.06 -22.51 12.17
C ASP A 45 5.44 -22.44 13.58
N THR A 46 4.93 -21.27 13.96
CA THR A 46 4.23 -21.10 15.24
C THR A 46 2.74 -21.35 15.06
N ARG A 47 2.17 -22.24 15.89
CA ARG A 47 0.72 -22.43 15.99
C ARG A 47 0.16 -21.53 17.08
N VAL A 48 -0.64 -20.56 16.67
CA VAL A 48 -1.31 -19.64 17.58
C VAL A 48 -2.81 -19.91 17.57
N LYS A 49 -3.42 -19.98 18.76
CA LYS A 49 -4.87 -20.08 18.88
C LYS A 49 -5.49 -18.70 18.75
N LEU A 50 -6.17 -18.45 17.64
CA LEU A 50 -7.04 -17.30 17.50
C LEU A 50 -8.40 -17.63 18.13
N ASN A 51 -8.72 -16.96 19.23
CA ASN A 51 -10.08 -16.98 19.78
C ASN A 51 -10.95 -16.05 18.95
N LEU A 52 -11.42 -16.53 17.80
CA LEU A 52 -12.35 -15.79 16.97
C LEU A 52 -13.73 -15.86 17.61
N SER A 53 -14.13 -14.79 18.32
CA SER A 53 -15.55 -14.52 18.46
C SER A 53 -16.11 -14.26 17.08
N LYS A 54 -17.29 -14.80 16.76
CA LYS A 54 -18.05 -14.29 15.61
C LYS A 54 -18.11 -12.76 15.79
N PRO A 55 -17.75 -11.95 14.78
CA PRO A 55 -17.95 -10.52 14.89
C PRO A 55 -19.39 -10.28 15.35
N SER A 56 -19.60 -9.46 16.39
CA SER A 56 -20.96 -9.09 16.84
C SER A 56 -21.79 -8.52 15.68
N ASP A 57 -21.09 -8.02 14.67
CA ASP A 57 -21.61 -7.33 13.51
C ASP A 57 -21.34 -8.14 12.23
N ALA A 58 -21.09 -9.46 12.32
CA ALA A 58 -20.92 -10.31 11.15
C ALA A 58 -22.22 -10.21 10.33
N PRO A 59 -22.21 -9.51 9.18
CA PRO A 59 -23.42 -9.37 8.39
C PRO A 59 -23.76 -10.78 7.91
N GLU A 60 -25.03 -11.17 7.94
CA GLU A 60 -25.50 -12.27 7.08
C GLU A 60 -24.99 -11.96 5.67
N HIS A 61 -23.95 -12.65 5.19
CA HIS A 61 -23.14 -12.19 4.06
C HIS A 61 -23.85 -12.14 2.68
N ALA A 62 -25.19 -12.07 2.60
CA ALA A 62 -25.95 -12.56 1.44
C ALA A 62 -27.12 -11.68 0.93
N LYS A 63 -27.38 -10.49 1.48
CA LYS A 63 -28.39 -9.57 0.93
C LYS A 63 -27.87 -8.14 0.81
N SER A 64 -27.10 -7.88 -0.25
CA SER A 64 -27.01 -6.51 -0.77
C SER A 64 -27.00 -6.55 -2.30
N GLU A 65 -28.05 -7.13 -2.85
CA GLU A 65 -28.69 -6.48 -3.99
C GLU A 65 -29.52 -5.34 -3.40
N THR A 66 -29.08 -4.10 -3.63
CA THR A 66 -29.92 -2.88 -3.64
C THR A 66 -30.89 -2.58 -2.48
N LYS A 67 -30.61 -1.43 -1.83
CA LYS A 67 -31.53 -0.44 -1.21
C LYS A 67 -31.85 -0.55 0.29
N GLY A 68 -31.68 0.58 0.96
CA GLY A 68 -32.78 1.24 1.67
C GLY A 68 -32.60 1.44 3.17
N ASP A 69 -32.28 2.68 3.54
CA ASP A 69 -32.72 3.38 4.75
C ASP A 69 -32.52 2.71 6.12
N VAL A 70 -31.40 3.07 6.78
CA VAL A 70 -31.33 3.18 8.24
C VAL A 70 -30.52 4.43 8.56
N SER A 71 -31.14 5.39 9.23
CA SER A 71 -30.49 6.60 9.73
C SER A 71 -29.40 6.25 10.75
N ALA A 72 -28.15 6.23 10.30
CA ALA A 72 -26.95 6.28 11.12
C ALA A 72 -25.96 7.15 10.32
N ASN A 73 -25.29 8.10 10.98
CA ASN A 73 -24.36 9.07 10.37
C ASN A 73 -23.67 8.48 9.13
N VAL A 74 -24.09 8.93 7.94
CA VAL A 74 -23.50 8.47 6.68
C VAL A 74 -22.09 9.01 6.67
N ASP A 75 -21.10 8.16 6.91
CA ASP A 75 -19.70 8.48 6.64
C ASP A 75 -19.65 9.15 5.26
N PRO A 76 -18.91 10.28 5.10
CA PRO A 76 -18.90 11.01 3.86
C PRO A 76 -18.60 10.05 2.69
N PRO A 77 -19.35 10.13 1.58
CA PRO A 77 -19.18 9.17 0.49
C PRO A 77 -17.72 9.16 0.03
N LEU A 78 -17.09 7.99 0.05
CA LEU A 78 -15.73 7.83 -0.46
C LEU A 78 -15.73 8.10 -1.97
N ARG A 79 -14.72 8.82 -2.43
CA ARG A 79 -14.42 9.07 -3.83
C ARG A 79 -13.08 8.45 -4.17
N ASP A 80 -13.07 7.74 -5.29
CA ASP A 80 -11.87 7.16 -5.86
C ASP A 80 -11.42 7.96 -7.06
N ARG A 81 -10.13 8.30 -7.08
CA ARG A 81 -9.50 9.03 -8.19
C ARG A 81 -8.15 8.44 -8.51
N VAL A 82 -7.80 8.50 -9.79
CA VAL A 82 -6.47 8.13 -10.27
C VAL A 82 -5.76 9.39 -10.72
N PHE A 83 -4.65 9.68 -10.06
CA PHE A 83 -3.75 10.77 -10.41
C PHE A 83 -2.54 10.20 -11.14
N LYS A 84 -2.30 10.69 -12.36
CA LYS A 84 -1.20 10.18 -13.20
C LYS A 84 0.00 11.10 -13.05
N PHE A 85 1.06 10.58 -12.43
CA PHE A 85 2.33 11.30 -12.35
C PHE A 85 3.22 10.82 -13.51
N SER A 86 3.50 11.73 -14.45
CA SER A 86 4.45 11.47 -15.53
C SER A 86 5.86 11.23 -14.97
N GLU A 87 6.75 10.66 -15.79
CA GLU A 87 8.17 10.54 -15.47
C GLU A 87 8.79 11.88 -15.06
N SER A 88 8.47 12.97 -15.77
CA SER A 88 8.94 14.30 -15.43
C SER A 88 8.42 14.79 -14.08
N ALA A 89 7.16 14.54 -13.74
CA ALA A 89 6.59 14.90 -12.45
C ALA A 89 7.24 14.11 -11.31
N ILE A 90 7.48 12.81 -11.52
CA ILE A 90 8.20 11.95 -10.57
C ILE A 90 9.63 12.45 -10.35
N ASP A 91 10.35 12.81 -11.42
CA ASP A 91 11.72 13.32 -11.32
C ASP A 91 11.75 14.69 -10.61
N GLN A 92 10.76 15.57 -10.86
CA GLN A 92 10.62 16.84 -10.14
C GLN A 92 10.34 16.65 -8.65
N ILE A 93 9.38 15.77 -8.29
CA ILE A 93 9.09 15.44 -6.89
C ILE A 93 10.37 14.92 -6.23
N LYS A 94 11.02 13.93 -6.83
CA LYS A 94 12.24 13.33 -6.29
C LYS A 94 13.36 14.36 -6.12
N SER A 95 13.54 15.25 -7.09
CA SER A 95 14.53 16.33 -7.03
C SER A 95 14.23 17.30 -5.88
N LYS A 96 12.97 17.75 -5.75
CA LYS A 96 12.52 18.64 -4.65
C LYS A 96 12.80 18.04 -3.28
N VAL A 97 12.46 16.76 -3.07
CA VAL A 97 12.68 16.06 -1.79
C VAL A 97 14.17 15.86 -1.49
N ASN A 98 15.03 15.77 -2.50
CA ASN A 98 16.47 15.56 -2.31
C ASN A 98 17.29 16.87 -2.38
N ALA A 99 16.65 18.04 -2.52
CA ALA A 99 17.35 19.31 -2.70
C ALA A 99 18.12 19.75 -1.44
N ASN A 100 17.59 19.46 -0.26
CA ASN A 100 18.21 19.80 1.03
C ASN A 100 18.38 18.54 1.88
N PRO A 101 19.42 17.73 1.64
CA PRO A 101 19.67 16.57 2.49
C PRO A 101 19.94 17.01 3.93
N PRO A 102 19.52 16.25 4.95
CA PRO A 102 19.82 16.57 6.35
C PRO A 102 21.33 16.74 6.55
N GLU A 103 21.74 17.90 7.08
CA GLU A 103 23.16 18.26 7.26
C GLU A 103 23.94 17.19 8.04
N GLY A 104 25.13 16.84 7.55
CA GLY A 104 26.05 15.92 8.23
C GLY A 104 25.70 14.44 8.13
N SER A 105 24.70 14.07 7.32
CA SER A 105 24.25 12.69 7.23
C SER A 105 24.83 11.97 6.01
N ASN A 106 25.52 10.84 6.22
CA ASN A 106 25.88 9.87 5.16
C ASN A 106 24.64 9.11 4.63
N THR A 107 23.46 9.70 4.75
CA THR A 107 22.19 9.03 4.50
C THR A 107 21.97 8.93 3.00
N PRO A 108 21.60 7.74 2.48
CA PRO A 108 21.27 7.59 1.06
C PRO A 108 20.15 8.54 0.64
N SER A 109 20.21 9.01 -0.60
CA SER A 109 19.14 9.82 -1.20
C SER A 109 17.79 9.12 -1.14
N PHE A 110 16.73 9.91 -1.05
CA PHE A 110 15.37 9.40 -1.02
C PHE A 110 15.00 8.76 -2.36
N SER A 111 14.51 7.53 -2.29
CA SER A 111 14.00 6.79 -3.45
C SER A 111 12.73 7.43 -4.02
N THR A 112 12.41 7.10 -5.28
CA THR A 112 11.14 7.52 -5.92
C THR A 112 9.92 7.17 -5.07
N PHE A 113 9.91 5.98 -4.46
CA PHE A 113 8.83 5.57 -3.58
C PHE A 113 8.73 6.50 -2.37
N GLN A 114 9.83 6.78 -1.67
CA GLN A 114 9.84 7.66 -0.49
C GLN A 114 9.44 9.08 -0.83
N SER A 115 9.94 9.64 -1.93
CA SER A 115 9.60 11.01 -2.36
C SER A 115 8.12 11.14 -2.76
N LEU A 116 7.59 10.20 -3.55
CA LEU A 116 6.17 10.20 -3.91
C LEU A 116 5.28 9.94 -2.69
N SER A 117 5.72 9.07 -1.77
CA SER A 117 5.01 8.79 -0.53
C SER A 117 4.86 10.03 0.35
N ALA A 118 5.95 10.78 0.54
CA ALA A 118 5.96 12.04 1.26
C ALA A 118 5.03 13.08 0.59
N HIS A 119 5.10 13.19 -0.74
CA HIS A 119 4.26 14.09 -1.53
C HIS A 119 2.76 13.80 -1.33
N VAL A 120 2.37 12.53 -1.44
CA VAL A 120 0.98 12.09 -1.21
C VAL A 120 0.56 12.31 0.25
N TRP A 121 1.41 11.98 1.22
CA TRP A 121 1.05 12.11 2.64
C TRP A 121 0.78 13.56 3.06
N LEU A 122 1.63 14.49 2.61
CA LEU A 122 1.45 15.93 2.81
C LEU A 122 0.16 16.42 2.17
N ALA A 123 -0.06 16.08 0.90
CA ALA A 123 -1.23 16.51 0.14
C ALA A 123 -2.53 15.99 0.76
N VAL A 124 -2.60 14.71 1.14
CA VAL A 124 -3.78 14.13 1.80
C VAL A 124 -4.00 14.77 3.18
N THR A 125 -2.94 15.00 3.96
CA THR A 125 -3.04 15.67 5.28
C THR A 125 -3.58 17.09 5.13
N ARG A 126 -3.07 17.85 4.15
CA ARG A 126 -3.55 19.21 3.83
C ARG A 126 -5.01 19.18 3.35
N ALA A 127 -5.33 18.25 2.46
CA ALA A 127 -6.67 18.08 1.91
C ALA A 127 -7.68 17.63 2.98
N ARG A 128 -7.28 16.92 4.03
CA ARG A 128 -8.14 16.61 5.18
C ARG A 128 -8.38 17.81 6.10
N GLN A 129 -7.57 18.88 6.00
CA GLN A 129 -7.63 20.05 6.88
C GLN A 129 -7.53 19.68 8.37
N LEU A 130 -6.65 18.73 8.68
CA LEU A 130 -6.40 18.32 10.06
C LEU A 130 -5.88 19.50 10.90
N LYS A 131 -6.32 19.58 12.15
CA LYS A 131 -5.81 20.52 13.12
C LYS A 131 -4.34 20.21 13.42
N PRO A 132 -3.52 21.21 13.78
CA PRO A 132 -2.09 21.00 14.03
C PRO A 132 -1.77 19.90 15.04
N GLU A 133 -2.60 19.72 16.07
CA GLU A 133 -2.47 18.74 17.14
C GLU A 133 -2.95 17.33 16.78
N GLU A 134 -3.68 17.15 15.67
CA GLU A 134 -4.16 15.83 15.25
C GLU A 134 -3.02 14.97 14.69
N TYR A 135 -3.00 13.69 15.06
CA TYR A 135 -2.05 12.74 14.50
C TYR A 135 -2.47 12.29 13.10
N THR A 136 -1.47 12.08 12.24
CA THR A 136 -1.61 11.44 10.93
C THR A 136 -0.63 10.28 10.84
N VAL A 137 -1.08 9.17 10.25
CA VAL A 137 -0.29 7.94 10.12
C VAL A 137 -0.01 7.66 8.65
N TYR A 138 1.23 7.33 8.32
CA TYR A 138 1.59 6.76 7.02
C TYR A 138 1.93 5.29 7.16
N THR A 139 1.27 4.45 6.37
CA THR A 139 1.46 3.00 6.42
C THR A 139 1.98 2.45 5.11
N VAL A 140 3.04 1.65 5.18
CA VAL A 140 3.60 0.90 4.05
C VAL A 140 3.55 -0.59 4.34
N PHE A 141 3.01 -1.39 3.42
CA PHE A 141 3.08 -2.84 3.52
C PHE A 141 4.36 -3.35 2.86
N ALA A 142 5.34 -3.73 3.66
CA ALA A 142 6.66 -4.13 3.19
C ALA A 142 6.73 -5.64 2.87
N ASP A 143 7.27 -5.99 1.71
CA ASP A 143 7.68 -7.37 1.41
C ASP A 143 8.87 -7.75 2.28
N CYS A 144 8.66 -8.77 3.11
CA CYS A 144 9.61 -9.24 4.10
C CYS A 144 10.48 -10.39 3.57
N ARG A 145 10.26 -10.91 2.35
CA ARG A 145 11.03 -12.05 1.79
C ARG A 145 12.54 -11.87 1.90
N LYS A 146 13.05 -10.68 1.55
CA LYS A 146 14.48 -10.35 1.62
C LYS A 146 14.95 -9.80 2.97
N ARG A 147 14.03 -9.63 3.93
CA ARG A 147 14.29 -8.96 5.22
C ARG A 147 14.37 -9.93 6.38
N VAL A 148 13.72 -11.09 6.28
CA VAL A 148 13.85 -12.18 7.26
C VAL A 148 15.24 -12.83 7.18
N ASP A 149 15.67 -13.47 8.27
CA ASP A 149 16.93 -14.20 8.35
C ASP A 149 16.67 -15.67 8.76
N PRO A 150 16.98 -16.66 7.90
CA PRO A 150 17.52 -16.51 6.55
C PRO A 150 16.50 -15.92 5.55
N PRO A 151 16.95 -15.22 4.50
CA PRO A 151 16.05 -14.70 3.46
C PRO A 151 15.22 -15.79 2.79
N MET A 152 13.97 -15.47 2.47
CA MET A 152 13.08 -16.35 1.72
C MET A 152 13.28 -16.23 0.20
N PRO A 153 13.13 -17.34 -0.54
CA PRO A 153 13.09 -17.30 -2.00
C PRO A 153 12.09 -16.28 -2.51
N GLU A 154 12.42 -15.58 -3.60
CA GLU A 154 11.47 -14.66 -4.24
C GLU A 154 10.19 -15.37 -4.69
N SER A 155 10.28 -16.68 -5.02
CA SER A 155 9.16 -17.54 -5.37
C SER A 155 8.32 -18.02 -4.18
N TYR A 156 8.62 -17.61 -2.95
CA TYR A 156 7.80 -17.93 -1.77
C TYR A 156 6.34 -17.51 -2.00
N PHE A 157 5.45 -18.49 -1.94
CA PHE A 157 4.03 -18.31 -2.26
C PHE A 157 3.17 -18.32 -0.98
N GLY A 158 2.70 -17.14 -0.61
CA GLY A 158 1.95 -16.89 0.61
C GLY A 158 2.07 -15.43 1.04
N ASN A 159 1.57 -15.10 2.23
CA ASN A 159 1.85 -13.79 2.82
C ASN A 159 3.23 -13.80 3.48
N LEU A 160 4.06 -12.84 3.11
CA LEU A 160 5.27 -12.48 3.86
C LEU A 160 5.43 -10.97 3.85
N ILE A 161 4.43 -10.29 4.39
CA ILE A 161 4.35 -8.83 4.47
C ILE A 161 4.13 -8.38 5.92
N GLN A 162 4.63 -7.20 6.27
CA GLN A 162 4.26 -6.52 7.51
C GLN A 162 4.01 -5.03 7.23
N ALA A 163 3.05 -4.46 7.96
CA ALA A 163 2.76 -3.03 7.92
C ALA A 163 3.82 -2.25 8.71
N ILE A 164 4.36 -1.19 8.11
CA ILE A 164 5.30 -0.26 8.75
C ILE A 164 4.55 1.06 8.94
N PHE A 165 4.44 1.50 10.18
CA PHE A 165 3.72 2.70 10.57
C PHE A 165 4.69 3.85 10.85
N THR A 166 4.38 5.02 10.30
CA THR A 166 5.05 6.28 10.59
C THR A 166 4.02 7.26 11.11
N VAL A 167 4.25 7.89 12.27
CA VAL A 167 3.25 8.74 12.93
C VAL A 167 3.85 10.10 13.25
N THR A 168 3.10 11.17 13.00
CA THR A 168 3.46 12.52 13.40
C THR A 168 2.22 13.39 13.57
N ALA A 169 2.36 14.55 14.23
CA ALA A 169 1.30 15.55 14.29
C ALA A 169 1.17 16.24 12.92
N ALA A 170 -0.06 16.52 12.48
CA ALA A 170 -0.34 17.14 11.19
C ALA A 170 0.33 18.51 11.06
N GLY A 171 0.35 19.30 12.14
CA GLY A 171 1.04 20.59 12.16
C GLY A 171 2.55 20.46 11.97
N LEU A 172 3.16 19.44 12.60
CA LEU A 172 4.58 19.17 12.43
C LEU A 172 4.89 18.71 11.00
N LEU A 173 4.06 17.84 10.43
CA LEU A 173 4.20 17.38 9.05
C LEU A 173 4.12 18.55 8.06
N LEU A 174 3.10 19.41 8.19
CA LEU A 174 2.83 20.49 7.24
C LEU A 174 3.74 21.72 7.41
N SER A 175 4.32 21.91 8.60
CA SER A 175 5.21 23.07 8.89
C SER A 175 6.68 22.78 8.61
N ASN A 176 7.04 21.52 8.31
CA ASN A 176 8.41 21.14 7.94
C ASN A 176 8.55 20.94 6.42
N PRO A 177 9.77 21.05 5.88
CA PRO A 177 10.06 20.69 4.49
C PRO A 177 9.70 19.22 4.16
N ILE A 178 9.46 18.92 2.88
CA ILE A 178 9.00 17.59 2.43
C ILE A 178 9.99 16.46 2.75
N GLU A 179 11.29 16.77 2.81
CA GLU A 179 12.36 15.86 3.23
C GLU A 179 12.20 15.37 4.67
N PHE A 180 11.51 16.12 5.55
CA PHE A 180 11.16 15.64 6.89
C PHE A 180 10.26 14.41 6.82
N ALA A 181 9.17 14.49 6.04
CA ALA A 181 8.25 13.37 5.83
C ALA A 181 8.94 12.17 5.18
N ALA A 182 9.77 12.43 4.15
CA ALA A 182 10.54 11.39 3.47
C ALA A 182 11.57 10.72 4.41
N GLY A 183 12.21 11.50 5.29
CA GLY A 183 13.12 11.04 6.34
C GLY A 183 12.44 10.10 7.34
N MET A 184 11.25 10.48 7.82
CA MET A 184 10.47 9.62 8.73
C MET A 184 10.12 8.27 8.08
N ILE A 185 9.65 8.30 6.82
CA ILE A 185 9.32 7.09 6.05
C ILE A 185 10.58 6.24 5.80
N GLN A 186 11.69 6.87 5.43
CA GLN A 186 12.97 6.18 5.20
C GLN A 186 13.45 5.48 6.47
N GLN A 187 13.46 6.18 7.60
CA GLN A 187 13.91 5.61 8.87
C GLN A 187 13.03 4.43 9.31
N ALA A 188 11.70 4.56 9.17
CA ALA A 188 10.78 3.47 9.48
C ALA A 188 11.03 2.23 8.61
N ILE A 189 11.34 2.42 7.32
CA ILE A 189 11.67 1.32 6.39
C ILE A 189 13.04 0.69 6.69
N VAL A 190 14.04 1.50 7.05
CA VAL A 190 15.39 1.03 7.39
C VAL A 190 15.39 0.22 8.68
N ASN A 191 14.65 0.68 9.69
CA ASN A 191 14.53 0.00 10.99
C ASN A 191 13.71 -1.30 10.92
N HIS A 192 13.06 -1.59 9.79
CA HIS A 192 12.27 -2.79 9.59
C HIS A 192 13.13 -3.96 9.08
N ASP A 193 14.07 -4.39 9.90
CA ASP A 193 14.99 -5.49 9.63
C ASP A 193 14.47 -6.85 10.16
N ALA A 194 15.29 -7.90 10.03
CA ALA A 194 14.95 -9.26 10.49
C ALA A 194 14.56 -9.30 11.98
N LYS A 195 15.27 -8.53 12.81
CA LYS A 195 15.05 -8.49 14.26
C LYS A 195 13.70 -7.84 14.55
N ALA A 196 13.42 -6.68 13.94
CA ALA A 196 12.13 -6.00 14.11
C ALA A 196 10.94 -6.86 13.64
N ILE A 197 11.11 -7.63 12.56
CA ILE A 197 10.09 -8.56 12.05
C ILE A 197 9.82 -9.69 13.06
N ASP A 198 10.88 -10.30 13.60
CA ASP A 198 10.77 -11.38 14.60
C ASP A 198 10.16 -10.89 15.92
N GLU A 199 10.58 -9.73 16.42
CA GLU A 199 10.01 -9.10 17.62
C GLU A 199 8.50 -8.86 17.46
N ARG A 200 8.07 -8.34 16.31
CA ARG A 200 6.65 -8.14 16.02
C ARG A 200 5.88 -9.46 15.89
N ASN A 201 6.50 -10.50 15.33
CA ASN A 201 5.88 -11.82 15.27
C ASN A 201 5.64 -12.38 16.68
N LYS A 202 6.63 -12.26 17.58
CA LYS A 202 6.52 -12.67 18.99
C LYS A 202 5.48 -11.87 19.75
N GLU A 203 5.43 -10.55 19.54
CA GLU A 203 4.40 -9.69 20.11
C GLU A 203 3.00 -10.15 19.70
N TRP A 204 2.78 -10.36 18.40
CA TRP A 204 1.49 -10.85 17.92
C TRP A 204 1.17 -12.27 18.43
N GLU A 205 2.16 -13.15 18.59
CA GLU A 205 1.96 -14.50 19.16
C GLU A 205 1.51 -14.46 20.62
N SER A 206 2.00 -13.49 21.38
CA SER A 206 1.63 -13.31 22.78
C SER A 206 0.19 -12.81 22.96
N SER A 207 -0.35 -12.08 21.98
CA SER A 207 -1.70 -11.51 22.01
C SER A 207 -2.30 -11.43 20.59
N PRO A 208 -2.69 -12.58 20.02
CA PRO A 208 -3.10 -12.65 18.62
C PRO A 208 -4.45 -11.97 18.39
N LYS A 209 -4.48 -11.07 17.41
CA LYS A 209 -5.72 -10.42 16.94
C LYS A 209 -5.78 -10.39 15.41
N ILE A 210 -7.01 -10.34 14.90
CA ILE A 210 -7.25 -9.98 13.50
C ILE A 210 -7.03 -8.47 13.38
N PHE A 211 -6.24 -8.07 12.38
CA PHE A 211 -6.04 -6.66 12.06
C PHE A 211 -7.27 -6.09 11.35
N GLU A 212 -7.81 -5.00 11.88
CA GLU A 212 -8.91 -4.24 11.28
C GLU A 212 -8.39 -2.89 10.76
N TYR A 213 -9.08 -2.24 9.82
CA TYR A 213 -8.63 -0.94 9.30
C TYR A 213 -8.47 0.13 10.37
N LYS A 214 -9.29 0.09 11.44
CA LYS A 214 -9.15 1.00 12.58
C LYS A 214 -7.82 0.84 13.32
N ASP A 215 -7.18 -0.34 13.23
CA ASP A 215 -5.85 -0.59 13.80
C ASP A 215 -4.73 0.09 13.01
N ALA A 216 -4.98 0.58 11.79
CA ALA A 216 -4.00 1.32 11.01
C ALA A 216 -3.70 2.72 11.58
N GLY A 217 -4.50 3.17 12.55
CA GLY A 217 -4.36 4.46 13.22
C GLY A 217 -5.24 5.55 12.62
N VAL A 218 -5.36 6.65 13.36
CA VAL A 218 -6.20 7.79 12.97
C VAL A 218 -5.60 8.52 11.77
N ASN A 219 -6.47 9.04 10.90
CA ASN A 219 -6.07 9.78 9.69
C ASN A 219 -5.01 9.04 8.85
N CYS A 220 -5.10 7.71 8.80
CA CYS A 220 -4.11 6.89 8.11
C CYS A 220 -4.11 7.18 6.59
N VAL A 221 -2.92 7.20 6.00
CA VAL A 221 -2.67 7.12 4.56
C VAL A 221 -1.89 5.83 4.33
N ALA A 222 -2.54 4.83 3.72
CA ALA A 222 -1.97 3.50 3.58
C ALA A 222 -1.68 3.19 2.12
N VAL A 223 -0.41 2.94 1.79
CA VAL A 223 -0.03 2.55 0.44
C VAL A 223 -0.07 1.04 0.29
N GLY A 224 -1.07 0.58 -0.44
CA GLY A 224 -1.14 -0.73 -1.05
C GLY A 224 -0.54 -0.76 -2.46
N SER A 225 -0.35 -1.98 -2.97
CA SER A 225 0.31 -2.25 -4.25
C SER A 225 1.75 -1.70 -4.33
N SER A 226 2.40 -1.91 -5.46
CA SER A 226 3.72 -1.40 -5.77
C SER A 226 3.88 -1.23 -7.28
N PRO A 227 4.54 -0.15 -7.76
CA PRO A 227 4.88 -0.03 -9.17
C PRO A 227 5.88 -1.10 -9.64
N ARG A 228 6.47 -1.87 -8.70
CA ARG A 228 7.33 -3.02 -9.03
C ARG A 228 6.55 -4.23 -9.53
N PHE A 229 5.25 -4.31 -9.27
CA PHE A 229 4.43 -5.38 -9.80
C PHE A 229 4.28 -5.21 -11.31
N LYS A 230 4.68 -6.24 -12.07
CA LYS A 230 4.65 -6.28 -13.53
C LYS A 230 3.24 -6.56 -14.06
N VAL A 231 2.28 -5.76 -13.61
CA VAL A 231 0.85 -6.02 -13.82
C VAL A 231 0.45 -6.03 -15.30
N TYR A 232 1.17 -5.27 -16.13
CA TYR A 232 0.94 -5.17 -17.57
C TYR A 232 1.68 -6.24 -18.40
N ASP A 233 2.53 -7.06 -17.78
CA ASP A 233 3.19 -8.18 -18.46
C ASP A 233 2.36 -9.46 -18.45
N VAL A 234 1.18 -9.43 -17.83
CA VAL A 234 0.26 -10.58 -17.76
C VAL A 234 -0.56 -10.67 -19.05
N ASP A 235 -0.04 -11.40 -20.03
CA ASP A 235 -0.71 -11.66 -21.33
C ASP A 235 -1.21 -13.12 -21.41
N PHE A 236 -2.53 -13.25 -21.49
CA PHE A 236 -3.25 -14.53 -21.57
C PHE A 236 -3.40 -15.06 -23.01
N GLY A 237 -2.73 -14.45 -23.99
CA GLY A 237 -2.76 -14.82 -25.41
C GLY A 237 -3.64 -13.88 -26.26
N TRP A 238 -4.23 -12.86 -25.64
CA TRP A 238 -5.08 -11.86 -26.30
C TRP A 238 -4.56 -10.43 -26.13
N GLY A 239 -3.29 -10.29 -25.72
CA GLY A 239 -2.59 -9.02 -25.57
C GLY A 239 -2.45 -8.58 -24.13
N LYS A 240 -1.56 -7.61 -23.92
CA LYS A 240 -1.29 -7.01 -22.60
C LYS A 240 -2.52 -6.24 -22.07
N PRO A 241 -2.70 -6.15 -20.74
CA PRO A 241 -3.81 -5.40 -20.15
C PRO A 241 -3.82 -3.93 -20.59
N GLU A 242 -5.00 -3.38 -20.85
CA GLU A 242 -5.15 -1.95 -21.15
C GLU A 242 -4.98 -1.10 -19.89
N ILE A 243 -5.62 -1.52 -18.79
CA ILE A 243 -5.64 -0.85 -17.49
C ILE A 243 -5.71 -1.93 -16.39
N VAL A 244 -4.99 -1.71 -15.29
CA VAL A 244 -5.10 -2.53 -14.06
C VAL A 244 -5.45 -1.64 -12.88
N ARG A 245 -6.50 -1.99 -12.12
CA ARG A 245 -6.97 -1.22 -10.95
C ARG A 245 -7.39 -2.13 -9.80
N SER A 246 -7.46 -1.55 -8.61
CA SER A 246 -7.92 -2.24 -7.41
C SER A 246 -9.43 -2.47 -7.49
N GLY A 247 -9.90 -3.57 -6.90
CA GLY A 247 -11.34 -3.78 -6.67
C GLY A 247 -11.88 -2.89 -5.54
N LEU A 248 -13.18 -3.02 -5.25
CA LEU A 248 -13.83 -2.26 -4.18
C LEU A 248 -13.56 -2.83 -2.78
N ASN A 249 -13.11 -4.09 -2.69
CA ASN A 249 -13.17 -4.91 -1.47
C ASN A 249 -12.04 -4.63 -0.44
N ASN A 250 -11.34 -3.50 -0.55
CA ASN A 250 -10.24 -3.10 0.33
C ASN A 250 -10.02 -1.57 0.26
N ARG A 251 -11.12 -0.81 0.38
CA ARG A 251 -11.14 0.67 0.31
C ARG A 251 -11.60 1.26 1.62
N PHE A 252 -10.91 2.32 2.05
CA PHE A 252 -11.22 3.16 3.19
C PHE A 252 -10.63 4.55 2.95
N ASP A 253 -11.03 5.54 3.75
CA ASP A 253 -10.47 6.89 3.65
C ASP A 253 -8.95 6.87 3.88
N GLY A 254 -8.18 7.26 2.86
CA GLY A 254 -6.73 7.29 2.87
C GLY A 254 -6.04 6.06 2.25
N MET A 255 -6.79 5.14 1.66
CA MET A 255 -6.20 4.04 0.90
C MET A 255 -5.58 4.55 -0.41
N VAL A 256 -4.34 4.14 -0.68
CA VAL A 256 -3.58 4.52 -1.88
C VAL A 256 -3.08 3.25 -2.58
N TYR A 257 -3.24 3.14 -3.90
CA TYR A 257 -2.64 2.09 -4.70
C TYR A 257 -1.72 2.66 -5.77
N LEU A 258 -0.50 2.15 -5.84
CA LEU A 258 0.47 2.53 -6.85
C LEU A 258 0.50 1.50 -8.00
N TYR A 259 0.38 1.99 -9.23
CA TYR A 259 0.51 1.19 -10.44
C TYR A 259 1.62 1.75 -11.33
N PRO A 260 2.40 0.88 -12.00
CA PRO A 260 3.36 1.35 -12.99
C PRO A 260 2.63 1.93 -14.20
N GLU A 261 3.31 2.76 -14.98
CA GLU A 261 2.86 3.13 -16.31
C GLU A 261 2.83 1.91 -17.25
N LYS A 262 1.77 1.79 -18.06
CA LYS A 262 1.54 0.65 -18.96
C LYS A 262 2.71 0.37 -19.91
N ASN A 263 3.34 1.41 -20.45
CA ASN A 263 4.32 1.30 -21.53
C ASN A 263 5.77 1.28 -21.02
N GLY A 264 5.99 0.94 -19.74
CA GLY A 264 7.34 0.73 -19.19
C GLY A 264 8.15 1.99 -18.92
N GLY A 265 7.52 3.17 -18.92
CA GLY A 265 8.14 4.40 -18.43
C GLY A 265 8.20 4.46 -16.89
N ARG A 266 8.80 5.52 -16.34
CA ARG A 266 8.89 5.72 -14.88
C ARG A 266 7.66 6.45 -14.30
N GLY A 267 6.62 6.67 -15.10
CA GLY A 267 5.35 7.22 -14.62
C GLY A 267 4.67 6.29 -13.61
N ILE A 268 3.90 6.89 -12.69
CA ILE A 268 3.16 6.17 -11.66
C ILE A 268 1.72 6.68 -11.63
N ASP A 269 0.79 5.75 -11.79
CA ASP A 269 -0.63 5.99 -11.54
C ASP A 269 -0.88 5.79 -10.03
N VAL A 270 -1.38 6.83 -9.38
CA VAL A 270 -1.71 6.84 -7.94
C VAL A 270 -3.23 6.83 -7.80
N GLU A 271 -3.80 5.68 -7.50
CA GLU A 271 -5.22 5.54 -7.16
C GLU A 271 -5.42 5.86 -5.68
N ILE A 272 -6.29 6.82 -5.34
CA ILE A 272 -6.54 7.27 -3.96
C ILE A 272 -8.04 7.20 -3.68
N SER A 273 -8.40 6.62 -2.54
CA SER A 273 -9.74 6.66 -1.94
C SER A 273 -9.74 7.69 -0.80
N LEU A 274 -10.58 8.72 -0.87
CA LEU A 274 -10.79 9.67 0.23
C LEU A 274 -12.26 10.01 0.42
N GLU A 275 -12.62 10.51 1.59
CA GLU A 275 -13.88 11.21 1.80
C GLU A 275 -14.08 12.33 0.77
N ALA A 276 -15.31 12.49 0.27
CA ALA A 276 -15.63 13.38 -0.85
C ALA A 276 -15.07 14.81 -0.72
N ASN A 277 -15.16 15.41 0.47
CA ASN A 277 -14.69 16.77 0.71
C ASN A 277 -13.17 16.88 0.67
N ALA A 278 -12.46 15.88 1.22
CA ALA A 278 -11.00 15.83 1.14
C ALA A 278 -10.56 15.57 -0.31
N MET A 279 -11.22 14.67 -1.03
CA MET A 279 -10.93 14.43 -2.44
C MET A 279 -11.11 15.68 -3.29
N GLU A 280 -12.21 16.43 -3.11
CA GLU A 280 -12.45 17.66 -3.88
C GLU A 280 -11.35 18.71 -3.65
N ARG A 281 -10.81 18.80 -2.43
CA ARG A 281 -9.69 19.69 -2.14
C ARG A 281 -8.39 19.18 -2.76
N LEU A 282 -8.15 17.87 -2.72
CA LEU A 282 -6.98 17.25 -3.33
C LEU A 282 -6.96 17.45 -4.86
N GLU A 283 -8.12 17.32 -5.52
CA GLU A 283 -8.29 17.59 -6.96
C GLU A 283 -8.02 19.05 -7.36
N LYS A 284 -7.91 19.96 -6.39
CA LYS A 284 -7.63 21.39 -6.60
C LYS A 284 -6.28 21.81 -6.01
N ASP A 285 -5.55 20.89 -5.38
CA ASP A 285 -4.24 21.18 -4.77
C ASP A 285 -3.17 21.22 -5.88
N LYS A 286 -2.82 22.44 -6.30
CA LYS A 286 -1.81 22.66 -7.35
C LYS A 286 -0.43 22.12 -6.98
N GLU A 287 -0.06 22.16 -5.71
CA GLU A 287 1.22 21.60 -5.27
C GLU A 287 1.21 20.09 -5.45
N PHE A 288 0.10 19.43 -5.09
CA PHE A 288 -0.07 18.00 -5.31
C PHE A 288 -0.06 17.62 -6.80
N LEU A 289 -0.80 18.37 -7.63
CA LEU A 289 -0.94 18.13 -9.06
C LEU A 289 0.31 18.49 -9.87
N MET A 290 1.34 19.07 -9.23
CA MET A 290 2.54 19.58 -9.89
C MET A 290 2.24 20.66 -10.94
N GLU A 291 1.22 21.48 -10.67
CA GLU A 291 0.80 22.60 -11.49
C GLU A 291 1.39 23.92 -10.98
N ALA A 292 1.67 24.84 -11.90
CA ALA A 292 2.18 26.18 -11.58
C ALA A 292 1.09 27.17 -11.11
#